data_AF-C9MR04-F1
#
_entry.id   AF-C9MR04-F1
#
_cell.length_a   1.000
_cell.length_b   1.000
_cell.length_c   1.000
_cell.angle_alpha   90.00
_cell.angle_beta   90.00
_cell.angle_gamma   90.00
#
_symmetry.space_group_name_H-M   'P 1'
#
loop_
_entity.id
_entity.type
_entity.pdbx_description
1 polymer ?
#
loop_
_entity_poly.entity_id
_entity_poly.type
_entity_poly.pdbx_seq_one_letter_code
_entity_poly.pdbx_strand_id
1 'polypeptide(L)'
;MKQSFIFIAALLFSLNISAQKTEKQDSLNIPVILVDGVEVSNMDNIAKDDIQSVTVIKTPSVTKLFAPRLGGVICVTTKSKKYLQQIIKKYEEDKEKADKKKEEGKTYIR
;
A
#
# COMPACT_ATOMS: atom_id res chain seq x y z
N MET A 1 -10.52 -52.47 10.95
CA MET A 1 -11.08 -51.70 9.81
C MET A 1 -11.11 -50.19 10.06
N LYS A 2 -11.50 -49.69 11.24
CA LYS A 2 -11.68 -48.23 11.48
C LYS A 2 -10.38 -47.42 11.51
N GLN A 3 -9.31 -48.00 12.06
CA GLN A 3 -7.98 -47.35 12.17
C GLN A 3 -7.28 -47.17 10.81
N SER A 4 -7.43 -48.14 9.90
CA SER A 4 -6.84 -48.08 8.56
C SER A 4 -7.48 -47.02 7.66
N PHE A 5 -8.75 -46.67 7.88
CA PHE A 5 -9.41 -45.57 7.14
C PHE A 5 -8.86 -44.19 7.52
N ILE A 6 -8.46 -43.99 8.78
CA ILE A 6 -7.89 -42.71 9.25
C ILE A 6 -6.53 -42.45 8.61
N PHE A 7 -5.69 -43.48 8.48
CA PHE A 7 -4.40 -43.37 7.81
C PHE A 7 -4.53 -43.03 6.31
N ILE A 8 -5.51 -43.60 5.62
CA ILE A 8 -5.76 -43.31 4.20
C ILE A 8 -6.23 -41.86 4.02
N ALA A 9 -7.12 -41.37 4.89
CA ALA A 9 -7.57 -39.99 4.84
C ALA A 9 -6.44 -38.98 5.10
N ALA A 10 -5.57 -39.26 6.08
CA ALA A 10 -4.41 -38.41 6.38
C ALA A 10 -3.38 -38.39 5.22
N LEU A 11 -3.16 -39.53 4.56
CA LEU A 11 -2.27 -39.64 3.40
C LEU A 11 -2.82 -38.87 2.19
N LEU A 12 -4.14 -38.93 1.95
CA LEU A 12 -4.78 -38.15 0.89
C LEU A 12 -4.77 -36.64 1.18
N PHE A 13 -4.84 -36.24 2.45
CA PHE A 13 -4.75 -34.83 2.85
C PHE A 13 -3.34 -34.25 2.64
N SER A 14 -2.28 -35.04 2.86
CA SER A 14 -0.90 -34.60 2.66
C SER A 14 -0.48 -34.49 1.18
N LEU A 15 -1.08 -35.28 0.27
CA LEU A 15 -0.85 -35.12 -1.17
C LEU A 15 -1.40 -33.79 -1.73
N ASN A 16 -2.46 -33.24 -1.13
CA ASN A 16 -3.08 -31.99 -1.58
C ASN A 16 -2.36 -30.72 -1.08
N ILE A 17 -1.41 -30.84 -0.14
CA ILE A 17 -0.63 -29.70 0.38
C ILE A 17 0.40 -29.17 -0.63
N SER A 18 0.87 -30.01 -1.57
CA SER A 18 1.92 -29.66 -2.53
C SER A 18 1.46 -28.71 -3.65
N ALA A 19 0.15 -28.47 -3.78
CA ALA A 19 -0.43 -27.61 -4.81
C ALA A 19 -0.46 -26.11 -4.45
N GLN A 20 -0.16 -25.74 -3.20
CA GLN A 20 0.07 -24.33 -2.84
C GLN A 20 1.49 -23.91 -3.23
N LYS A 21 1.82 -24.07 -4.51
CA LYS A 21 2.94 -23.34 -5.09
C LYS A 21 2.51 -21.89 -5.06
N THR A 22 3.16 -21.06 -4.25
CA THR A 22 3.08 -19.61 -4.37
C THR A 22 3.28 -19.31 -5.84
N GLU A 23 2.20 -18.95 -6.54
CA GLU A 23 2.34 -18.46 -7.90
C GLU A 23 3.34 -17.33 -7.79
N LYS A 24 4.47 -17.50 -8.48
CA LYS A 24 5.48 -16.47 -8.60
C LYS A 24 4.83 -15.45 -9.53
N GLN A 25 3.91 -14.68 -8.96
CA GLN A 25 3.27 -13.56 -9.63
C GLN A 25 4.43 -12.74 -10.15
N ASP A 26 4.51 -12.64 -11.49
CA ASP A 26 5.58 -11.92 -12.16
C ASP A 26 5.65 -10.56 -11.50
N SER A 27 6.66 -10.40 -10.64
CA SER A 27 6.82 -9.22 -9.85
C SER A 27 7.13 -8.14 -10.84
N LEU A 28 6.12 -7.37 -11.21
CA LEU A 28 6.29 -6.22 -12.06
C LEU A 28 7.34 -5.35 -11.37
N ASN A 29 8.49 -5.18 -12.02
CA ASN A 29 9.61 -4.38 -11.55
C ASN A 29 9.26 -2.88 -11.68
N ILE A 30 8.10 -2.53 -11.11
CA ILE A 30 7.49 -1.21 -11.09
C ILE A 30 7.84 -0.62 -9.73
N PRO A 31 8.50 0.54 -9.68
CA PRO A 31 8.76 1.24 -8.44
C PRO A 31 7.48 1.90 -7.91
N VAL A 32 7.40 2.09 -6.60
CA VAL A 32 6.43 3.00 -5.99
C VAL A 32 7.05 4.37 -5.87
N ILE A 33 6.33 5.40 -6.29
CA ILE A 33 6.81 6.79 -6.23
C ILE A 33 5.99 7.52 -5.17
N LEU A 34 6.66 8.01 -4.14
CA LEU A 34 6.09 8.83 -3.08
C LEU A 34 6.65 10.24 -3.19
N VAL A 35 5.78 11.23 -3.38
CA VAL A 35 6.15 12.66 -3.37
C VAL A 35 5.55 13.28 -2.12
N ASP A 36 6.42 13.76 -1.22
CA ASP A 36 6.02 14.28 0.10
C ASP A 36 5.18 13.30 0.92
N GLY A 37 5.40 11.99 0.72
CA GLY A 37 4.65 10.92 1.36
C GLY A 37 3.33 10.53 0.67
N VAL A 38 2.98 11.19 -0.45
CA VAL A 38 1.79 10.88 -1.25
C VAL A 38 2.19 10.03 -2.45
N GLU A 39 1.50 8.91 -2.68
CA GLU A 39 1.76 8.08 -3.86
C GLU A 39 1.28 8.78 -5.13
N VAL A 40 2.15 8.82 -6.14
CA VAL A 40 1.86 9.40 -7.46
C VAL A 40 2.16 8.40 -8.56
N SER A 41 1.40 8.47 -9.65
CA SER A 41 1.64 7.62 -10.83
C SER A 41 2.86 8.06 -11.63
N ASN A 42 3.23 9.35 -11.54
CA ASN A 42 4.24 9.99 -12.38
C ASN A 42 4.82 11.26 -11.69
N MET A 43 6.06 11.63 -12.01
CA MET A 43 6.80 12.79 -11.54
C MET A 43 6.87 13.97 -12.54
N ASP A 44 6.26 13.89 -13.72
CA ASP A 44 6.38 14.91 -14.79
C ASP A 44 6.03 16.35 -14.35
N ASN A 45 5.17 16.50 -13.34
CA ASN A 45 4.67 17.80 -12.87
C ASN A 45 5.47 18.39 -11.70
N ILE A 46 6.61 17.82 -11.34
CA ILE A 46 7.46 18.32 -10.26
C ILE A 46 8.48 19.31 -10.84
N ALA A 47 8.45 20.54 -10.35
CA ALA A 47 9.43 21.55 -10.74
C ALA A 47 10.82 21.16 -10.20
N LYS A 48 11.84 21.18 -11.06
CA LYS A 48 13.19 20.68 -10.72
C LYS A 48 13.84 21.45 -9.57
N ASP A 49 13.60 22.75 -9.52
CA ASP A 49 14.05 23.68 -8.48
C ASP A 49 13.35 23.48 -7.14
N ASP A 50 12.16 22.87 -7.13
CA ASP A 50 11.40 22.55 -5.94
C ASP A 50 11.82 21.21 -5.30
N ILE A 51 12.58 20.36 -5.99
CA ILE A 51 13.08 19.10 -5.42
C ILE A 51 14.11 19.43 -4.32
N GLN A 52 13.87 18.92 -3.12
CA GLN A 52 14.79 19.00 -2.00
C GLN A 52 15.70 17.77 -1.94
N SER A 53 15.13 16.57 -2.07
CA SER A 53 15.88 15.32 -2.03
C SER A 53 15.14 14.18 -2.72
N VAL A 54 15.90 13.18 -3.17
CA VAL A 54 15.38 11.92 -3.72
C VAL A 54 16.10 10.77 -3.04
N THR A 55 15.34 9.85 -2.47
CA THR A 55 15.84 8.67 -1.76
C THR A 55 15.25 7.41 -2.40
N VAL A 56 16.11 6.44 -2.71
CA VAL A 56 15.68 5.15 -3.28
C VAL A 56 15.84 4.07 -2.21
N ILE A 57 14.74 3.41 -1.86
CA ILE A 57 14.67 2.38 -0.84
C ILE A 57 14.42 1.03 -1.50
N LYS A 58 15.36 0.10 -1.31
CA LYS A 58 15.28 -1.29 -1.83
C LYS A 58 15.28 -2.34 -0.72
N THR A 59 15.21 -1.92 0.54
CA THR A 59 15.27 -2.83 1.67
C THR A 59 14.00 -3.66 1.78
N PRO A 60 14.10 -4.97 2.08
CA PRO A 60 12.93 -5.86 2.20
C PRO A 60 11.91 -5.42 3.25
N SER A 61 12.33 -4.70 4.30
CA SER A 61 11.42 -4.19 5.34
C SER A 61 10.40 -3.20 4.80
N VAL A 62 10.78 -2.39 3.81
CA VAL A 62 9.90 -1.39 3.20
C VAL A 62 9.24 -1.94 1.94
N THR A 63 9.97 -2.64 1.07
CA THR A 63 9.42 -3.13 -0.21
C THR A 63 8.30 -4.15 -0.02
N LYS A 64 8.29 -4.92 1.07
CA LYS A 64 7.18 -5.83 1.43
C LYS A 64 5.85 -5.10 1.64
N LEU A 65 5.87 -3.85 2.08
CA LEU A 65 4.64 -3.04 2.29
C LEU A 65 3.95 -2.68 0.97
N PHE A 66 4.69 -2.74 -0.14
CA PHE A 66 4.22 -2.37 -1.47
C PHE A 66 4.09 -3.55 -2.43
N ALA A 67 4.19 -4.79 -1.92
CA ALA A 67 3.96 -5.99 -2.72
C ALA A 67 2.58 -5.93 -3.42
N PRO A 68 2.47 -6.37 -4.69
CA PRO A 68 3.44 -7.16 -5.46
C PRO A 68 4.50 -6.33 -6.23
N ARG A 69 4.58 -5.00 -6.02
CA ARG A 69 5.54 -4.12 -6.70
C ARG A 69 6.92 -4.26 -6.07
N LEU A 70 7.83 -4.96 -6.75
CA LEU A 70 9.18 -5.24 -6.24
C LEU A 70 10.25 -4.27 -6.78
N GLY A 71 9.87 -3.22 -7.52
CA GLY A 71 10.80 -2.25 -8.10
C GLY A 71 11.46 -1.28 -7.12
N GLY A 72 11.17 -1.41 -5.83
CA GLY A 72 11.62 -0.49 -4.79
C GLY A 72 10.69 0.71 -4.59
N VAL A 73 11.07 1.60 -3.68
CA VAL A 73 10.33 2.82 -3.37
C VAL A 73 11.21 4.03 -3.62
N ILE A 74 10.72 4.98 -4.41
CA ILE A 74 11.36 6.26 -4.69
C ILE A 74 10.63 7.32 -3.87
N CYS A 75 11.31 7.90 -2.90
CA CYS A 75 10.78 8.99 -2.07
C CYS A 75 11.37 10.31 -2.54
N VAL A 76 10.51 11.20 -3.02
CA VAL A 76 10.85 12.56 -3.41
C VAL A 76 10.33 13.51 -2.34
N THR A 77 11.19 14.36 -1.80
CA THR A 77 10.80 15.44 -0.90
C THR A 77 10.92 16.76 -1.65
N THR A 78 9.86 17.56 -1.65
CA THR A 78 9.83 18.90 -2.24
C THR A 78 9.96 19.99 -1.17
N LYS A 79 10.44 21.17 -1.56
CA LYS A 79 10.54 22.32 -0.65
C LYS A 79 9.15 22.86 -0.34
N SER A 80 8.29 22.92 -1.35
CA SER A 80 6.92 23.44 -1.24
C SER A 80 5.97 22.52 -0.48
N LYS A 81 6.23 21.21 -0.46
CA LYS A 81 5.30 20.17 0.03
C LYS A 81 3.92 20.21 -0.61
N LYS A 82 3.85 20.67 -1.87
CA LYS A 82 2.60 20.94 -2.58
C LYS A 82 1.65 19.74 -2.59
N TYR A 83 2.15 18.53 -2.82
CA TYR A 83 1.33 17.31 -2.90
C TYR A 83 0.67 16.99 -1.57
N LEU A 84 1.44 17.04 -0.48
CA LEU A 84 0.91 16.81 0.86
C LEU A 84 -0.12 17.87 1.26
N GLN A 85 0.14 19.15 0.97
CA GLN A 85 -0.78 20.25 1.27
C GLN A 85 -2.14 20.08 0.57
N GLN A 86 -2.16 19.60 -0.67
CA GLN A 86 -3.41 19.34 -1.39
C GLN A 86 -4.27 18.27 -0.69
N ILE A 87 -3.65 17.20 -0.21
CA ILE A 87 -4.34 16.13 0.52
C ILE A 87 -4.88 16.64 1.86
N ILE A 88 -4.07 17.39 2.62
CA ILE A 88 -4.49 17.97 3.91
C ILE A 88 -5.66 18.92 3.71
N LYS A 89 -5.60 19.79 2.70
CA LYS A 89 -6.68 20.74 2.40
C LYS A 89 -7.98 20.00 2.09
N LYS A 90 -7.93 18.99 1.22
CA LYS A 90 -9.10 18.16 0.89
C LYS A 90 -9.68 17.48 2.14
N TYR A 91 -8.82 16.94 2.99
CA TYR A 91 -9.25 16.32 4.25
C TYR A 91 -9.99 17.30 5.17
N GLU A 92 -9.44 18.49 5.40
CA GLU A 92 -10.10 19.49 6.24
C GLU A 92 -11.42 19.98 5.62
N GLU A 93 -11.48 20.18 4.31
CA GLU A 93 -12.72 20.53 3.60
C GLU A 93 -13.80 19.44 3.76
N ASP A 94 -13.43 18.17 3.63
CA ASP A 94 -14.37 17.05 3.75
C ASP A 94 -14.82 16.84 5.20
N LYS A 95 -13.94 17.08 6.16
CA LYS A 95 -14.25 17.10 7.59
C LYS A 95 -15.21 18.22 7.95
N GLU A 96 -15.00 19.44 7.46
CA GLU A 96 -15.91 20.57 7.68
C GLU A 96 -17.31 20.29 7.10
N LYS A 97 -17.38 19.72 5.88
CA LYS A 97 -18.65 19.30 5.27
C LYS A 97 -19.35 18.22 6.09
N ALA A 98 -18.60 17.28 6.67
CA ALA A 98 -19.16 16.24 7.53
C ALA A 98 -19.68 16.84 8.84
N ASP A 99 -18.95 17.76 9.45
CA ASP A 99 -19.35 18.44 10.69
C ASP A 99 -20.62 19.29 10.50
N LYS A 100 -20.75 19.98 9.37
CA LYS A 100 -21.98 20.73 9.01
C LYS A 100 -23.23 19.86 8.84
N LYS A 101 -23.06 18.56 8.57
CA LYS A 101 -24.16 17.59 8.41
C LYS A 101 -24.53 16.89 9.71
N LYS A 102 -23.80 17.15 10.80
CA LYS A 102 -24.11 16.55 12.09
C LYS A 102 -25.33 17.24 12.68
N GLU A 103 -26.32 16.43 13.02
CA GLU A 103 -27.49 16.89 13.76
C GLU A 103 -27.18 16.92 15.26
N GLU A 104 -27.71 17.93 15.94
CA GLU A 104 -27.54 18.10 17.37
C GLU A 104 -28.16 16.92 18.13
N GLY A 105 -27.44 16.41 19.13
CA GLY A 105 -27.87 15.28 19.95
C GLY A 105 -27.60 13.88 19.37
N LYS A 106 -27.02 13.76 18.16
CA LYS A 106 -26.61 12.47 17.58
C LYS A 106 -25.11 12.21 17.77
N THR A 107 -24.77 11.01 18.22
CA THR A 107 -23.37 10.55 18.29
C THR A 107 -22.95 9.96 16.95
N TYR A 108 -21.89 10.51 16.37
CA TYR A 108 -21.30 10.02 15.13
C TYR A 108 -19.97 9.32 15.43
N ILE A 109 -19.89 8.02 15.14
CA ILE A 109 -18.68 7.22 15.27
C ILE A 109 -17.96 7.26 13.92
N ARG A 110 -16.63 7.47 13.95
CA ARG A 110 -15.78 7.43 12.76
C ARG A 110 -15.47 6.01 12.34
#